data_AF-Q53325-F1
#
_entry.id   AF-Q53325-F1
#
_cell.length_a   1.000
_cell.length_b   1.000
_cell.length_c   1.000
_cell.angle_alpha   90.00
_cell.angle_beta   90.00
_cell.angle_gamma   90.00
#
_symmetry.space_group_name_H-M   'P 1'
#
loop_
_entity.id
_entity.type
_entity.pdbx_description
1 polymer ?
#
loop_
_entity_poly.entity_id
_entity_poly.type
_entity_poly.pdbx_seq_one_letter_code
_entity_poly.pdbx_strand_id
1 'polypeptide(L)'
;VNKEVINTFLENFKKEFNKLKNANDKTKNFDDVDFKVTLIQDFTVLLNNLSTDNPELDFGINASGKLVKFLKNNPGIITPALQTTTNSFVLDKEKDKFYVDGTDSDPLVKIAKEINKIFVETPYASWTDENHKWNGNVYQSVYDPTVQANFYRGMIWIKGNDETLAKIKKAWNDKDWNTFRNFGILHGKDNSSSKFKLEETILKNHFQNKFTTLNEDRSAHPNAYKQKSADTLGTLDDFHIAFSEEGLLLEHITNQQAKPFETKANEKMEALILTNPIPYDVGVFRKSVNQLEQNLIVQTFINLAKNKQDTYGPLLGYNGYKKIDNFH
;
A
#
# COMPACT_ATOMS: atom_id res chain seq x y z
N VAL A 1 7.38 21.97 -5.98
CA VAL A 1 6.42 21.50 -4.95
C VAL A 1 7.12 20.62 -3.91
N ASN A 2 7.63 19.42 -4.26
CA ASN A 2 8.14 18.48 -3.25
C ASN A 2 9.37 18.96 -2.43
N LYS A 3 10.27 19.79 -3.01
CA LYS A 3 11.41 20.36 -2.28
C LYS A 3 10.99 21.34 -1.17
N GLU A 4 9.93 22.11 -1.41
CA GLU A 4 9.42 23.07 -0.42
C GLU A 4 8.73 22.33 0.72
N VAL A 5 7.90 21.34 0.38
CA VAL A 5 7.23 20.46 1.35
C VAL A 5 8.23 19.78 2.29
N ILE A 6 9.31 19.22 1.75
CA ILE A 6 10.30 18.53 2.58
C ILE A 6 11.10 19.49 3.46
N ASN A 7 11.39 20.70 3.00
CA ASN A 7 12.08 21.70 3.82
C ASN A 7 11.22 22.15 5.00
N THR A 8 9.91 22.39 4.78
CA THR A 8 8.97 22.70 5.86
C THR A 8 8.86 21.54 6.85
N PHE A 9 8.79 20.31 6.36
CA PHE A 9 8.79 19.11 7.19
C PHE A 9 10.04 19.04 8.08
N LEU A 10 11.23 19.17 7.48
CA LEU A 10 12.51 19.07 8.21
C LEU A 10 12.67 20.17 9.27
N GLU A 11 12.23 21.40 8.97
CA GLU A 11 12.27 22.50 9.93
C GLU A 11 11.31 22.27 11.11
N ASN A 12 10.10 21.79 10.85
CA ASN A 12 9.14 21.42 11.90
C ASN A 12 9.68 20.24 12.73
N PHE A 13 10.27 19.24 12.07
CA PHE A 13 10.86 18.07 12.71
C PHE A 13 12.00 18.44 13.65
N LYS A 14 12.96 19.24 13.17
CA LYS A 14 14.09 19.74 13.95
C LYS A 14 13.63 20.51 15.18
N LYS A 15 12.64 21.40 15.03
CA LYS A 15 12.10 22.20 16.14
C LYS A 15 11.46 21.33 17.22
N GLU A 16 10.55 20.43 16.84
CA GLU A 16 9.86 19.58 17.82
C GLU A 16 10.83 18.56 18.45
N PHE A 17 11.73 17.96 17.67
CA PHE A 17 12.74 17.05 18.20
C PHE A 17 13.63 17.72 19.25
N ASN A 18 14.24 18.86 18.93
CA ASN A 18 15.15 19.53 19.87
C ASN A 18 14.41 20.07 21.09
N LYS A 19 13.13 20.46 20.95
CA LYS A 19 12.26 20.77 22.08
C LYS A 19 12.06 19.56 23.01
N LEU A 20 11.74 18.39 22.47
CA LEU A 20 11.58 17.16 23.27
C LEU A 20 12.89 16.74 23.95
N LYS A 21 14.00 16.78 23.20
CA LYS A 21 15.35 16.50 23.68
C LYS A 21 15.73 17.39 24.87
N ASN A 22 15.56 18.70 24.73
CA ASN A 22 15.99 19.70 25.72
C ASN A 22 15.09 19.76 26.96
N ALA A 23 13.87 19.25 26.87
CA ALA A 23 12.96 19.12 28.01
C ALA A 23 13.26 17.89 28.91
N ASN A 24 14.16 16.98 28.51
CA ASN A 24 14.42 15.72 29.22
C ASN A 24 15.85 15.65 29.75
N ASP A 25 16.00 15.43 31.07
CA ASP A 25 17.31 15.36 31.75
C ASP A 25 18.26 14.32 31.16
N LYS A 26 17.73 13.25 30.57
CA LYS A 26 18.53 12.17 29.95
C LYS A 26 19.14 12.57 28.61
N THR A 27 18.63 13.61 27.96
CA THR A 27 19.00 13.96 26.58
C THR A 27 19.36 15.43 26.38
N LYS A 28 19.02 16.33 27.31
CA LYS A 28 19.24 17.78 27.18
C LYS A 28 20.71 18.18 26.97
N ASN A 29 21.64 17.36 27.46
CA ASN A 29 23.08 17.61 27.38
C ASN A 29 23.73 17.02 26.11
N PHE A 30 23.00 16.28 25.28
CA PHE A 30 23.51 15.90 23.96
C PHE A 30 23.54 17.12 23.04
N ASP A 31 24.30 17.05 21.96
CA ASP A 31 24.29 18.10 20.94
C ASP A 31 22.90 18.16 20.27
N ASP A 32 22.47 19.38 19.92
CA ASP A 32 21.25 19.55 19.14
C ASP A 32 21.41 18.92 17.76
N VAL A 33 20.33 18.30 17.27
CA VAL A 33 20.35 17.50 16.04
C VAL A 33 19.79 18.31 14.87
N ASP A 34 20.46 18.23 13.73
CA ASP A 34 19.98 18.72 12.44
C ASP A 34 19.42 17.56 11.60
N PHE A 35 18.39 17.83 10.81
CA PHE A 35 17.70 16.80 10.02
C PHE A 35 17.82 17.11 8.53
N LYS A 36 18.22 16.09 7.76
CA LYS A 36 18.42 16.17 6.31
C LYS A 36 17.75 14.99 5.63
N VAL A 37 17.48 15.14 4.34
CA VAL A 37 17.09 14.02 3.48
C VAL A 37 18.14 13.80 2.40
N THR A 38 18.27 12.55 1.98
CA THR A 38 19.01 12.16 0.79
C THR A 38 18.09 11.40 -0.16
N LEU A 39 18.35 11.50 -1.46
CA LEU A 39 17.56 10.79 -2.47
C LEU A 39 17.98 9.33 -2.51
N ILE A 40 17.02 8.44 -2.33
CA ILE A 40 17.21 6.99 -2.43
C ILE A 40 16.44 6.47 -3.64
N GLN A 41 17.11 5.70 -4.49
CA GLN A 41 16.56 5.25 -5.77
C GLN A 41 15.42 4.25 -5.59
N ASP A 42 15.61 3.28 -4.69
CA ASP A 42 14.60 2.30 -4.36
C ASP A 42 14.80 1.68 -2.97
N PHE A 43 13.85 0.85 -2.58
CA PHE A 43 13.82 0.17 -1.28
C PHE A 43 15.04 -0.73 -1.02
N THR A 44 15.63 -1.32 -2.07
CA THR A 44 16.82 -2.19 -1.94
C THR A 44 18.01 -1.34 -1.54
N VAL A 45 18.19 -0.19 -2.19
CA VAL A 45 19.24 0.79 -1.81
C VAL A 45 19.02 1.28 -0.38
N LEU A 46 17.78 1.61 0.01
CA LEU A 46 17.45 2.04 1.37
C LEU A 46 17.91 1.01 2.41
N LEU A 47 17.44 -0.24 2.29
CA LEU A 47 17.70 -1.28 3.29
C LEU A 47 19.17 -1.71 3.31
N ASN A 48 19.82 -1.77 2.14
CA ASN A 48 21.25 -2.09 2.06
C ASN A 48 22.11 -0.97 2.68
N ASN A 49 21.81 0.30 2.40
CA ASN A 49 22.57 1.43 2.94
C ASN A 49 22.40 1.52 4.47
N LEU A 50 21.18 1.38 5.00
CA LEU A 50 20.95 1.33 6.45
C LEU A 50 21.71 0.17 7.11
N SER A 51 21.84 -0.96 6.41
CA SER A 51 22.57 -2.14 6.89
C SER A 51 24.08 -1.96 6.94
N THR A 52 24.63 -0.95 6.25
CA THR A 52 26.06 -0.59 6.37
C THR A 52 26.36 0.16 7.66
N ASP A 53 25.33 0.62 8.38
CA ASP A 53 25.45 1.44 9.60
C ASP A 53 26.25 2.73 9.42
N ASN A 54 26.29 3.25 8.19
CA ASN A 54 26.93 4.51 7.85
C ASN A 54 26.04 5.70 8.30
N PRO A 55 26.58 6.68 9.08
CA PRO A 55 25.86 7.88 9.49
C PRO A 55 25.40 8.83 8.36
N GLU A 56 25.76 8.58 7.10
CA GLU A 56 25.19 9.30 5.96
C GLU A 56 23.69 8.97 5.72
N LEU A 57 23.18 7.88 6.31
CA LEU A 57 21.77 7.49 6.26
C LEU A 57 21.34 6.81 7.57
N ASP A 58 20.62 7.53 8.43
CA ASP A 58 20.24 7.03 9.75
C ASP A 58 18.88 6.33 9.79
N PHE A 59 17.96 6.72 8.90
CA PHE A 59 16.55 6.30 8.96
C PHE A 59 15.90 6.29 7.57
N GLY A 60 14.92 5.41 7.38
CA GLY A 60 13.93 5.55 6.30
C GLY A 60 12.68 4.73 6.57
N ILE A 61 11.64 4.96 5.76
CA ILE A 61 10.34 4.28 5.83
C ILE A 61 10.21 3.32 4.66
N ASN A 62 9.81 2.08 4.93
CA ASN A 62 9.77 1.00 3.96
C ASN A 62 8.51 0.15 4.07
N ALA A 63 7.99 -0.32 2.94
CA ALA A 63 6.89 -1.28 2.90
C ALA A 63 7.14 -2.49 3.80
N SER A 64 6.20 -2.77 4.70
CA SER A 64 6.31 -3.79 5.75
C SER A 64 6.67 -5.18 5.21
N GLY A 65 5.95 -5.67 4.20
CA GLY A 65 6.20 -7.01 3.63
C GLY A 65 7.58 -7.18 2.99
N LYS A 66 8.15 -6.09 2.43
CA LYS A 66 9.52 -6.11 1.92
C LYS A 66 10.55 -6.10 3.04
N LEU A 67 10.30 -5.29 4.08
CA LEU A 67 11.16 -5.22 5.27
C LEU A 67 11.19 -6.56 6.03
N VAL A 68 10.04 -7.20 6.25
CA VAL A 68 9.96 -8.51 6.91
C VAL A 68 10.76 -9.56 6.13
N LYS A 69 10.63 -9.61 4.79
CA LYS A 69 11.43 -10.52 3.96
C LYS A 69 12.92 -10.23 4.08
N PHE A 70 13.31 -8.95 4.09
CA PHE A 70 14.71 -8.55 4.23
C PHE A 70 15.29 -8.96 5.59
N LEU A 71 14.58 -8.70 6.68
CA LEU A 71 14.98 -9.02 8.04
C LEU A 71 14.99 -10.52 8.33
N LYS A 72 14.13 -11.31 7.68
CA LYS A 72 14.20 -12.77 7.74
C LYS A 72 15.55 -13.30 7.23
N ASN A 73 16.12 -12.65 6.22
CA ASN A 73 17.44 -13.01 5.67
C ASN A 73 18.59 -12.34 6.42
N ASN A 74 18.34 -11.23 7.12
CA ASN A 74 19.34 -10.41 7.80
C ASN A 74 18.85 -10.03 9.21
N PRO A 75 18.72 -10.98 10.14
CA PRO A 75 18.08 -10.74 11.42
C PRO A 75 18.86 -9.72 12.26
N GLY A 76 18.16 -8.67 12.73
CA GLY A 76 18.73 -7.66 13.63
C GLY A 76 19.81 -6.78 13.02
N ILE A 77 19.89 -6.66 11.69
CA ILE A 77 20.87 -5.81 10.99
C ILE A 77 20.49 -4.31 11.02
N ILE A 78 19.19 -4.03 11.12
CA ILE A 78 18.57 -2.70 11.22
C ILE A 78 17.42 -2.77 12.23
N THR A 79 16.97 -1.63 12.75
CA THR A 79 16.03 -1.55 13.89
C THR A 79 14.69 -0.92 13.48
N PRO A 80 13.62 -1.72 13.26
CA PRO A 80 12.27 -1.20 13.09
C PRO A 80 11.80 -0.47 14.36
N ALA A 81 11.20 0.71 14.22
CA ALA A 81 10.84 1.55 15.38
C ALA A 81 9.53 2.34 15.22
N LEU A 82 9.14 2.66 13.98
CA LEU A 82 7.96 3.47 13.68
C LEU A 82 7.00 2.67 12.80
N GLN A 83 5.74 2.56 13.18
CA GLN A 83 4.66 2.05 12.32
C GLN A 83 3.86 3.24 11.81
N THR A 84 3.77 3.41 10.50
CA THR A 84 2.85 4.41 9.91
C THR A 84 1.42 3.87 9.95
N THR A 85 0.45 4.77 10.01
CA THR A 85 -0.98 4.48 9.83
C THR A 85 -1.55 5.41 8.77
N THR A 86 -2.65 4.98 8.15
CA THR A 86 -3.36 5.75 7.13
C THR A 86 -4.80 6.00 7.57
N ASN A 87 -5.47 6.98 6.98
CA ASN A 87 -6.92 7.12 7.14
C ASN A 87 -7.60 5.86 6.62
N SER A 88 -8.52 5.27 7.39
CA SER A 88 -9.26 4.10 6.91
C SER A 88 -10.16 4.45 5.73
N PHE A 89 -10.41 3.48 4.86
CA PHE A 89 -11.52 3.60 3.91
C PHE A 89 -12.84 3.58 4.65
N VAL A 90 -13.83 4.29 4.14
CA VAL A 90 -15.21 4.18 4.65
C VAL A 90 -15.73 2.73 4.58
N LEU A 91 -15.18 1.93 3.65
CA LEU A 91 -15.56 0.55 3.36
C LEU A 91 -14.70 -0.51 4.06
N ASP A 92 -13.52 -0.16 4.56
CA ASP A 92 -12.58 -1.11 5.19
C ASP A 92 -11.91 -0.51 6.41
N LYS A 93 -12.65 -0.54 7.53
CA LYS A 93 -12.19 -0.01 8.83
C LYS A 93 -11.67 -1.09 9.76
N GLU A 94 -12.00 -2.35 9.49
CA GLU A 94 -11.73 -3.48 10.36
C GLU A 94 -10.60 -4.33 9.80
N LYS A 95 -9.46 -4.33 10.51
CA LYS A 95 -8.28 -5.09 10.10
C LYS A 95 -8.59 -6.58 9.97
N ASP A 96 -9.20 -7.19 10.98
CA ASP A 96 -9.26 -8.65 11.16
C ASP A 96 -10.33 -9.32 10.30
N LYS A 97 -10.30 -9.04 9.00
CA LYS A 97 -11.01 -9.71 7.92
C LYS A 97 -10.00 -10.46 7.07
N PHE A 98 -10.18 -11.77 6.98
CA PHE A 98 -9.30 -12.68 6.24
C PHE A 98 -10.13 -13.54 5.31
N TYR A 99 -9.47 -14.08 4.28
CA TYR A 99 -10.07 -15.03 3.36
C TYR A 99 -10.70 -16.22 4.11
N VAL A 100 -11.91 -16.59 3.72
CA VAL A 100 -12.64 -17.75 4.26
C VAL A 100 -12.88 -18.77 3.16
N ASP A 101 -13.61 -18.38 2.10
CA ASP A 101 -14.07 -19.30 1.07
C ASP A 101 -14.24 -18.67 -0.32
N GLY A 102 -14.13 -17.35 -0.45
CA GLY A 102 -14.30 -16.63 -1.71
C GLY A 102 -15.73 -16.60 -2.23
N THR A 103 -16.72 -16.96 -1.41
CA THR A 103 -18.15 -16.87 -1.74
C THR A 103 -18.70 -15.47 -1.44
N ASP A 104 -19.97 -15.25 -1.75
CA ASP A 104 -20.68 -14.02 -1.40
C ASP A 104 -20.71 -13.70 0.11
N SER A 105 -20.54 -14.70 0.97
CA SER A 105 -20.44 -14.51 2.42
C SER A 105 -19.04 -14.18 2.93
N ASP A 106 -18.00 -14.38 2.11
CA ASP A 106 -16.61 -14.09 2.46
C ASP A 106 -16.43 -12.60 2.81
N PRO A 107 -15.77 -12.27 3.93
CA PRO A 107 -15.61 -10.88 4.34
C PRO A 107 -14.82 -10.04 3.32
N LEU A 108 -13.88 -10.62 2.57
CA LEU A 108 -13.10 -9.91 1.56
C LEU A 108 -13.92 -9.67 0.28
N VAL A 109 -14.85 -10.57 -0.05
CA VAL A 109 -15.80 -10.39 -1.16
C VAL A 109 -16.84 -9.32 -0.80
N LYS A 110 -17.29 -9.28 0.46
CA LYS A 110 -18.20 -8.21 0.94
C LYS A 110 -17.59 -6.83 0.79
N ILE A 111 -16.32 -6.65 1.15
CA ILE A 111 -15.62 -5.36 0.95
C ILE A 111 -15.56 -5.03 -0.55
N ALA A 112 -15.23 -6.00 -1.41
CA ALA A 112 -15.19 -5.78 -2.86
C ALA A 112 -16.56 -5.33 -3.42
N LYS A 113 -17.67 -5.86 -2.91
CA LYS A 113 -19.02 -5.43 -3.29
C LYS A 113 -19.30 -3.99 -2.88
N GLU A 114 -18.87 -3.58 -1.69
CA GLU A 114 -19.00 -2.17 -1.29
C GLU A 114 -18.15 -1.24 -2.15
N ILE A 115 -16.93 -1.68 -2.54
CA ILE A 115 -16.10 -0.93 -3.50
C ILE A 115 -16.86 -0.76 -4.82
N ASN A 116 -17.52 -1.80 -5.32
CA ASN A 116 -18.29 -1.72 -6.56
C ASN A 116 -19.45 -0.72 -6.48
N LYS A 117 -20.08 -0.52 -5.31
CA LYS A 117 -21.09 0.54 -5.14
C LYS A 117 -20.49 1.93 -5.33
N ILE A 118 -19.29 2.16 -4.84
CA ILE A 118 -18.62 3.46 -4.96
C ILE A 118 -18.04 3.64 -6.37
N PHE A 119 -17.39 2.61 -6.92
CA PHE A 119 -16.60 2.72 -8.15
C PHE A 119 -17.38 2.45 -9.44
N VAL A 120 -18.36 1.52 -9.40
CA VAL A 120 -19.12 1.07 -10.57
C VAL A 120 -20.49 1.75 -10.63
N GLU A 121 -21.24 1.76 -9.51
CA GLU A 121 -22.58 2.39 -9.51
C GLU A 121 -22.50 3.91 -9.61
N THR A 122 -21.45 4.52 -9.05
CA THR A 122 -21.03 5.90 -9.35
C THR A 122 -19.74 5.83 -10.16
N PRO A 123 -19.80 5.75 -11.49
CA PRO A 123 -18.63 5.45 -12.32
C PRO A 123 -17.47 6.41 -12.02
N TYR A 124 -16.28 5.86 -11.77
CA TYR A 124 -15.08 6.66 -11.51
C TYR A 124 -14.84 7.77 -12.56
N ALA A 125 -15.13 7.48 -13.84
CA ALA A 125 -15.03 8.45 -14.93
C ALA A 125 -15.96 9.69 -14.78
N SER A 126 -16.95 9.63 -13.88
CA SER A 126 -17.89 10.73 -13.57
C SER A 126 -17.55 11.46 -12.27
N TRP A 127 -16.49 11.05 -11.57
CA TRP A 127 -16.05 11.73 -10.36
C TRP A 127 -15.48 13.10 -10.69
N THR A 128 -15.79 14.08 -9.84
CA THR A 128 -15.28 15.44 -9.92
C THR A 128 -14.57 15.80 -8.62
N ASP A 129 -13.72 16.81 -8.68
CA ASP A 129 -13.01 17.29 -7.50
C ASP A 129 -13.97 17.73 -6.39
N GLU A 130 -15.11 18.31 -6.75
CA GLU A 130 -16.12 18.78 -5.80
C GLU A 130 -16.92 17.63 -5.19
N ASN A 131 -17.43 16.70 -6.00
CA ASN A 131 -18.35 15.66 -5.51
C ASN A 131 -17.62 14.57 -4.70
N HIS A 132 -16.36 14.28 -5.01
CA HIS A 132 -15.54 13.30 -4.29
C HIS A 132 -14.46 13.94 -3.41
N LYS A 133 -14.45 15.28 -3.31
CA LYS A 133 -13.60 16.08 -2.42
C LYS A 133 -12.11 15.86 -2.65
N TRP A 134 -11.67 15.97 -3.90
CA TRP A 134 -10.25 15.95 -4.25
C TRP A 134 -9.51 17.10 -3.57
N ASN A 135 -8.36 16.81 -2.94
CA ASN A 135 -7.55 17.82 -2.24
C ASN A 135 -6.16 18.02 -2.86
N GLY A 136 -5.94 17.56 -4.10
CA GLY A 136 -4.62 17.55 -4.72
C GLY A 136 -3.77 16.31 -4.39
N ASN A 137 -4.24 15.43 -3.50
CA ASN A 137 -3.57 14.18 -3.15
C ASN A 137 -4.49 12.95 -3.14
N VAL A 138 -5.69 13.07 -2.58
CA VAL A 138 -6.68 11.99 -2.50
C VAL A 138 -8.12 12.49 -2.67
N TYR A 139 -9.03 11.60 -3.11
CA TYR A 139 -10.47 11.82 -3.00
C TYR A 139 -10.93 11.59 -1.55
N GLN A 140 -11.18 12.66 -0.79
CA GLN A 140 -11.43 12.52 0.65
C GLN A 140 -12.74 11.82 0.99
N SER A 141 -13.71 11.79 0.07
CA SER A 141 -15.03 11.18 0.27
C SER A 141 -15.00 9.68 0.57
N VAL A 142 -13.95 8.97 0.14
CA VAL A 142 -13.82 7.52 0.34
C VAL A 142 -13.08 7.15 1.63
N TYR A 143 -12.71 8.14 2.45
CA TYR A 143 -12.01 7.94 3.71
C TYR A 143 -12.84 8.34 4.92
N ASP A 144 -12.58 7.65 6.02
CA ASP A 144 -12.91 8.10 7.37
C ASP A 144 -11.63 8.53 8.10
N PRO A 145 -11.30 9.84 8.15
CA PRO A 145 -10.10 10.32 8.82
C PRO A 145 -10.17 10.21 10.35
N THR A 146 -11.34 9.91 10.93
CA THR A 146 -11.50 9.71 12.37
C THR A 146 -11.01 8.35 12.83
N VAL A 147 -10.85 7.41 11.89
CA VAL A 147 -10.34 6.05 12.14
C VAL A 147 -9.03 5.85 11.39
N GLN A 148 -7.98 5.49 12.13
CA GLN A 148 -6.65 5.20 11.58
C GLN A 148 -6.48 3.70 11.36
N ALA A 149 -6.30 3.30 10.10
CA ALA A 149 -5.93 1.94 9.72
C ALA A 149 -4.42 1.75 9.88
N ASN A 150 -4.02 0.72 10.62
CA ASN A 150 -2.63 0.27 10.71
C ASN A 150 -2.32 -0.88 9.73
N PHE A 151 -3.11 -0.98 8.66
CA PHE A 151 -3.01 -2.03 7.68
C PHE A 151 -3.44 -1.49 6.30
N TYR A 152 -3.12 -2.26 5.26
CA TYR A 152 -3.69 -2.11 3.92
C TYR A 152 -3.84 -3.49 3.28
N ARG A 153 -4.49 -3.52 2.11
CA ARG A 153 -4.71 -4.72 1.31
C ARG A 153 -4.30 -4.48 -0.14
N GLY A 154 -4.00 -5.58 -0.83
CA GLY A 154 -4.17 -5.67 -2.28
C GLY A 154 -5.58 -6.09 -2.67
N MET A 155 -5.89 -6.06 -3.96
CA MET A 155 -7.18 -6.43 -4.53
C MET A 155 -7.04 -7.03 -5.93
N ILE A 156 -8.05 -7.83 -6.31
CA ILE A 156 -8.18 -8.45 -7.62
C ILE A 156 -9.35 -7.80 -8.37
N TRP A 157 -9.02 -7.19 -9.50
CA TRP A 157 -9.97 -6.61 -10.45
C TRP A 157 -10.36 -7.61 -11.52
N ILE A 158 -11.58 -7.50 -12.04
CA ILE A 158 -12.03 -8.17 -13.26
C ILE A 158 -12.64 -7.15 -14.23
N LYS A 159 -12.48 -7.39 -15.54
CA LYS A 159 -12.97 -6.52 -16.61
C LYS A 159 -13.64 -7.33 -17.71
N GLY A 160 -14.68 -6.78 -18.34
CA GLY A 160 -15.27 -7.36 -19.55
C GLY A 160 -16.70 -6.90 -19.77
N ASN A 161 -17.30 -7.39 -20.85
CA ASN A 161 -18.75 -7.32 -21.02
C ASN A 161 -19.45 -8.30 -20.05
N ASP A 162 -20.78 -8.27 -20.01
CA ASP A 162 -21.54 -9.10 -19.06
C ASP A 162 -21.30 -10.61 -19.24
N GLU A 163 -21.12 -11.09 -20.47
CA GLU A 163 -20.81 -12.50 -20.74
C GLU A 163 -19.43 -12.91 -20.22
N THR A 164 -18.41 -12.10 -20.50
CA THR A 164 -17.04 -12.34 -20.03
C THR A 164 -16.97 -12.31 -18.51
N LEU A 165 -17.59 -11.32 -17.86
CA LEU A 165 -17.63 -11.23 -16.41
C LEU A 165 -18.36 -12.41 -15.77
N ALA A 166 -19.46 -12.87 -16.37
CA ALA A 166 -20.16 -14.07 -15.91
C ALA A 166 -19.27 -15.31 -16.00
N LYS A 167 -18.49 -15.47 -17.08
CA LYS A 167 -17.55 -16.60 -17.23
C LYS A 167 -16.37 -16.53 -16.26
N ILE A 168 -15.83 -15.34 -16.00
CA ILE A 168 -14.76 -15.16 -15.00
C ILE A 168 -15.27 -15.55 -13.61
N LYS A 169 -16.44 -15.01 -13.20
CA LYS A 169 -17.08 -15.35 -11.92
C LYS A 169 -17.44 -16.82 -11.81
N LYS A 170 -17.88 -17.43 -12.91
CA LYS A 170 -18.13 -18.88 -12.95
C LYS A 170 -16.84 -19.68 -12.74
N ALA A 171 -15.76 -19.33 -13.43
CA ALA A 171 -14.46 -20.00 -13.26
C ALA A 171 -13.92 -19.86 -11.83
N TRP A 172 -14.13 -18.70 -11.20
CA TRP A 172 -13.89 -18.49 -9.77
C TRP A 172 -14.72 -19.45 -8.91
N ASN A 173 -16.06 -19.38 -9.01
CA ASN A 173 -16.97 -20.19 -8.19
C ASN A 173 -16.75 -21.70 -8.35
N ASP A 174 -16.43 -22.15 -9.57
CA ASP A 174 -16.15 -23.56 -9.88
C ASP A 174 -14.71 -23.98 -9.53
N LYS A 175 -13.88 -23.05 -9.06
CA LYS A 175 -12.43 -23.24 -8.80
C LYS A 175 -11.67 -23.79 -10.01
N ASP A 176 -12.06 -23.37 -11.21
CA ASP A 176 -11.39 -23.69 -12.46
C ASP A 176 -10.26 -22.67 -12.73
N TRP A 177 -9.09 -22.98 -12.16
CA TRP A 177 -7.88 -22.17 -12.31
C TRP A 177 -7.46 -21.97 -13.77
N ASN A 178 -7.57 -23.00 -14.60
CA ASN A 178 -7.08 -22.93 -15.98
C ASN A 178 -7.93 -21.94 -16.79
N THR A 179 -9.25 -22.02 -16.65
CA THR A 179 -10.16 -21.06 -17.29
C THR A 179 -9.97 -19.66 -16.70
N PHE A 180 -9.89 -19.52 -15.38
CA PHE A 180 -9.71 -18.23 -14.71
C PHE A 180 -8.41 -17.54 -15.16
N ARG A 181 -7.27 -18.22 -15.10
CA ARG A 181 -5.96 -17.70 -15.52
C ARG A 181 -5.96 -17.30 -17.00
N ASN A 182 -6.59 -18.09 -17.87
CA ASN A 182 -6.59 -17.83 -19.30
C ASN A 182 -7.39 -16.59 -19.73
N PHE A 183 -8.12 -15.95 -18.82
CA PHE A 183 -8.65 -14.60 -19.03
C PHE A 183 -7.57 -13.50 -19.02
N GLY A 184 -6.33 -13.85 -18.64
CA GLY A 184 -5.17 -12.95 -18.64
C GLY A 184 -5.09 -12.12 -17.37
N ILE A 185 -3.95 -12.21 -16.67
CA ILE A 185 -3.68 -11.59 -15.38
C ILE A 185 -2.59 -10.50 -15.52
N LEU A 186 -2.96 -9.26 -15.18
CA LEU A 186 -2.01 -8.18 -14.97
C LEU A 186 -1.49 -8.19 -13.54
N HIS A 187 -0.18 -7.99 -13.38
CA HIS A 187 0.46 -8.01 -12.07
C HIS A 187 1.60 -6.98 -11.96
N GLY A 188 2.04 -6.70 -10.74
CA GLY A 188 3.25 -5.92 -10.45
C GLY A 188 4.51 -6.80 -10.39
N LYS A 189 5.61 -6.25 -9.86
CA LYS A 189 6.84 -7.04 -9.62
C LYS A 189 6.55 -8.16 -8.60
N ASP A 190 7.23 -9.30 -8.74
CA ASP A 190 7.08 -10.45 -7.83
C ASP A 190 7.50 -10.18 -6.37
N ASN A 191 8.25 -9.09 -6.16
CA ASN A 191 8.63 -8.60 -4.84
C ASN A 191 7.58 -7.66 -4.21
N SER A 192 6.51 -7.32 -4.93
CA SER A 192 5.38 -6.53 -4.42
C SER A 192 4.50 -7.36 -3.51
N SER A 193 4.02 -6.76 -2.42
CA SER A 193 3.00 -7.39 -1.58
C SER A 193 1.62 -7.29 -2.25
N SER A 194 1.12 -6.08 -2.46
CA SER A 194 -0.22 -5.72 -2.93
C SER A 194 -0.39 -5.64 -4.45
N LYS A 195 0.57 -6.18 -5.20
CA LYS A 195 0.42 -6.30 -6.66
C LYS A 195 0.89 -7.68 -7.14
N PHE A 196 1.10 -8.61 -6.22
CA PHE A 196 1.61 -9.95 -6.53
C PHE A 196 1.36 -10.97 -5.40
N LYS A 197 2.03 -10.84 -4.25
CA LYS A 197 2.09 -11.91 -3.22
C LYS A 197 0.80 -12.08 -2.44
N LEU A 198 0.12 -10.98 -2.12
CA LEU A 198 -1.14 -11.03 -1.40
C LEU A 198 -2.23 -11.66 -2.27
N GLU A 199 -2.25 -11.31 -3.56
CA GLU A 199 -3.16 -11.87 -4.55
C GLU A 199 -2.83 -13.33 -4.84
N GLU A 200 -1.54 -13.69 -4.99
CA GLU A 200 -1.09 -15.08 -5.07
C GLU A 200 -1.62 -15.90 -3.90
N THR A 201 -1.55 -15.36 -2.67
CA THR A 201 -2.05 -16.05 -1.48
C THR A 201 -3.55 -16.30 -1.55
N ILE A 202 -4.34 -15.31 -1.99
CA ILE A 202 -5.78 -15.47 -2.19
C ILE A 202 -6.07 -16.52 -3.26
N LEU A 203 -5.40 -16.45 -4.40
CA LEU A 203 -5.57 -17.40 -5.49
C LEU A 203 -5.20 -18.82 -5.08
N LYS A 204 -4.10 -19.01 -4.33
CA LYS A 204 -3.72 -20.33 -3.80
C LYS A 204 -4.75 -20.88 -2.81
N ASN A 205 -5.25 -20.05 -1.89
CA ASN A 205 -6.25 -20.46 -0.90
C ASN A 205 -7.59 -20.82 -1.57
N HIS A 206 -7.96 -20.10 -2.62
CA HIS A 206 -9.23 -20.32 -3.33
C HIS A 206 -9.16 -21.51 -4.28
N PHE A 207 -8.16 -21.52 -5.18
CA PHE A 207 -8.07 -22.51 -6.25
C PHE A 207 -7.39 -23.81 -5.82
N GLN A 208 -6.65 -23.86 -4.71
CA GLN A 208 -6.09 -25.05 -4.02
C GLN A 208 -5.52 -26.17 -4.92
N ASN A 209 -4.27 -26.57 -4.73
CA ASN A 209 -3.62 -27.67 -5.48
C ASN A 209 -3.56 -27.49 -7.01
N LYS A 210 -4.16 -26.44 -7.59
CA LYS A 210 -4.19 -26.18 -9.03
C LYS A 210 -2.88 -25.57 -9.56
N PHE A 211 -2.12 -24.93 -8.69
CA PHE A 211 -0.79 -24.40 -8.97
C PHE A 211 0.02 -24.25 -7.68
N THR A 212 1.34 -24.09 -7.81
CA THR A 212 2.31 -23.98 -6.71
C THR A 212 2.61 -22.52 -6.36
N THR A 213 3.08 -21.75 -7.34
CA THR A 213 3.35 -20.31 -7.29
C THR A 213 2.93 -19.67 -8.61
N LEU A 214 2.58 -18.38 -8.59
CA LEU A 214 2.30 -17.62 -9.82
C LEU A 214 3.54 -17.51 -10.70
N ASN A 215 4.75 -17.51 -10.13
CA ASN A 215 5.98 -17.50 -10.91
C ASN A 215 6.13 -18.79 -11.73
N GLU A 216 5.90 -19.96 -11.12
CA GLU A 216 5.95 -21.25 -11.83
C GLU A 216 4.82 -21.38 -12.85
N ASP A 217 3.59 -21.01 -12.49
CA ASP A 217 2.44 -21.05 -13.41
C ASP A 217 2.65 -20.11 -14.60
N ARG A 218 3.19 -18.90 -14.37
CA ARG A 218 3.57 -17.95 -15.43
C ARG A 218 4.66 -18.49 -16.35
N SER A 219 5.67 -19.17 -15.83
CA SER A 219 6.72 -19.77 -16.65
C SER A 219 6.16 -20.82 -17.63
N ALA A 220 5.12 -21.56 -17.23
CA ALA A 220 4.42 -22.51 -18.10
C ALA A 220 3.37 -21.87 -19.01
N HIS A 221 2.82 -20.71 -18.63
CA HIS A 221 1.72 -20.03 -19.35
C HIS A 221 2.02 -18.53 -19.58
N PRO A 222 3.13 -18.17 -20.25
CA PRO A 222 3.65 -16.80 -20.26
C PRO A 222 2.67 -15.78 -20.87
N ASN A 223 1.86 -16.18 -21.84
CA ASN A 223 0.89 -15.30 -22.50
C ASN A 223 -0.31 -14.95 -21.62
N ALA A 224 -0.56 -15.71 -20.55
CA ALA A 224 -1.63 -15.43 -19.60
C ALA A 224 -1.25 -14.36 -18.57
N TYR A 225 -0.02 -13.83 -18.59
CA TYR A 225 0.48 -12.88 -17.61
C TYR A 225 1.16 -11.69 -18.25
N LYS A 226 1.00 -10.51 -17.67
CA LYS A 226 1.71 -9.30 -18.12
C LYS A 226 1.97 -8.35 -16.95
N GLN A 227 3.20 -7.88 -16.82
CA GLN A 227 3.51 -6.91 -15.78
C GLN A 227 3.03 -5.51 -16.21
N LYS A 228 1.92 -5.03 -15.63
CA LYS A 228 1.32 -3.71 -15.92
C LYS A 228 0.44 -3.28 -14.74
N SER A 229 0.15 -1.98 -14.65
CA SER A 229 -0.75 -1.44 -13.62
C SER A 229 -2.22 -1.74 -13.95
N ALA A 230 -3.04 -1.95 -12.92
CA ALA A 230 -4.45 -2.34 -13.05
C ALA A 230 -5.31 -1.25 -13.71
N ASP A 231 -4.99 0.03 -13.51
CA ASP A 231 -5.63 1.18 -14.16
C ASP A 231 -5.56 1.13 -15.70
N THR A 232 -4.66 0.33 -16.27
CA THR A 232 -4.56 0.13 -17.72
C THR A 232 -5.34 -1.09 -18.25
N LEU A 233 -6.01 -1.85 -17.38
CA LEU A 233 -6.69 -3.10 -17.74
C LEU A 233 -7.70 -2.93 -18.88
N GLY A 234 -8.46 -1.83 -18.88
CA GLY A 234 -9.44 -1.54 -19.92
C GLY A 234 -8.86 -1.27 -21.32
N THR A 235 -7.54 -1.07 -21.42
CA THR A 235 -6.82 -0.88 -22.71
C THR A 235 -6.30 -2.19 -23.31
N LEU A 236 -6.49 -3.33 -22.65
CA LEU A 236 -5.92 -4.61 -23.03
C LEU A 236 -7.02 -5.65 -23.28
N ASP A 237 -7.19 -6.03 -24.54
CA ASP A 237 -8.24 -6.96 -24.96
C ASP A 237 -7.99 -8.40 -24.48
N ASP A 238 -6.73 -8.82 -24.42
CA ASP A 238 -6.35 -10.18 -24.01
C ASP A 238 -6.29 -10.36 -22.48
N PHE A 239 -6.57 -9.31 -21.69
CA PHE A 239 -6.41 -9.32 -20.24
C PHE A 239 -7.68 -8.82 -19.56
N HIS A 240 -8.15 -9.59 -18.59
CA HIS A 240 -9.41 -9.32 -17.89
C HIS A 240 -9.28 -9.38 -16.38
N ILE A 241 -8.12 -9.70 -15.84
CA ILE A 241 -7.84 -9.74 -14.40
C ILE A 241 -6.64 -8.83 -14.11
N ALA A 242 -6.65 -8.09 -13.01
CA ALA A 242 -5.49 -7.30 -12.59
C ALA A 242 -5.32 -7.22 -11.07
N PHE A 243 -4.08 -7.09 -10.62
CA PHE A 243 -3.72 -6.87 -9.21
C PHE A 243 -3.34 -5.41 -8.94
N SER A 244 -3.82 -4.87 -7.83
CA SER A 244 -3.41 -3.54 -7.34
C SER A 244 -3.53 -3.44 -5.83
N GLU A 245 -3.02 -2.36 -5.26
CA GLU A 245 -3.46 -1.89 -3.96
C GLU A 245 -4.98 -1.71 -3.96
N GLU A 246 -5.64 -2.00 -2.84
CA GLU A 246 -7.02 -1.56 -2.59
C GLU A 246 -7.14 -0.03 -2.81
N GLY A 247 -6.07 0.67 -2.46
CA GLY A 247 -5.95 2.11 -2.54
C GLY A 247 -5.65 2.70 -3.92
N LEU A 248 -5.62 1.94 -5.01
CA LEU A 248 -5.34 2.53 -6.32
C LEU A 248 -6.44 3.49 -6.79
N LEU A 249 -7.65 3.35 -6.23
CA LEU A 249 -8.81 4.22 -6.49
C LEU A 249 -8.68 5.64 -5.92
N LEU A 250 -7.65 5.87 -5.12
CA LEU A 250 -7.49 7.07 -4.30
C LEU A 250 -6.65 8.15 -4.96
N GLU A 251 -5.77 7.74 -5.86
CA GLU A 251 -4.83 8.63 -6.50
C GLU A 251 -5.51 9.22 -7.73
N HIS A 252 -5.80 10.53 -7.72
CA HIS A 252 -6.10 11.21 -8.98
C HIS A 252 -4.81 11.15 -9.79
N ILE A 253 -4.82 10.33 -10.83
CA ILE A 253 -3.72 10.28 -11.77
C ILE A 253 -3.67 11.65 -12.44
N THR A 254 -2.69 12.45 -12.02
CA THR A 254 -2.50 13.86 -12.42
C THR A 254 -2.40 14.04 -13.92
N ASN A 255 -2.16 12.96 -14.66
CA ASN A 255 -2.25 12.93 -16.09
C ASN A 255 -3.59 12.35 -16.56
N GLN A 256 -4.62 13.19 -16.67
CA GLN A 256 -5.91 12.82 -17.26
C GLN A 256 -5.77 12.31 -18.72
N GLN A 257 -4.64 12.57 -19.40
CA GLN A 257 -4.37 11.97 -20.72
C GLN A 257 -4.16 10.45 -20.65
N ALA A 258 -3.76 9.91 -19.50
CA ALA A 258 -3.55 8.47 -19.31
C ALA A 258 -4.87 7.69 -19.14
N LYS A 259 -6.02 8.38 -18.98
CA LYS A 259 -7.36 7.78 -18.94
C LYS A 259 -7.44 6.56 -18.01
N PRO A 260 -7.10 6.72 -16.72
CA PRO A 260 -7.02 5.61 -15.79
C PRO A 260 -8.38 4.92 -15.60
N PHE A 261 -8.35 3.59 -15.56
CA PHE A 261 -9.53 2.73 -15.43
C PHE A 261 -10.58 2.87 -16.56
N GLU A 262 -10.26 3.56 -17.66
CA GLU A 262 -11.15 3.66 -18.81
C GLU A 262 -11.32 2.28 -19.47
N THR A 263 -12.57 1.87 -19.67
CA THR A 263 -12.95 0.64 -20.37
C THR A 263 -13.66 0.96 -21.68
N LYS A 264 -13.81 -0.05 -22.55
CA LYS A 264 -14.68 0.05 -23.72
C LYS A 264 -16.13 0.28 -23.30
N ALA A 265 -16.92 0.92 -24.16
CA ALA A 265 -18.29 1.34 -23.85
C ALA A 265 -19.23 0.20 -23.38
N ASN A 266 -19.00 -1.04 -23.83
CA ASN A 266 -19.78 -2.22 -23.45
C ASN A 266 -19.08 -3.11 -22.40
N GLU A 267 -17.98 -2.63 -21.81
CA GLU A 267 -17.23 -3.32 -20.77
C GLU A 267 -17.21 -2.50 -19.48
N LYS A 268 -17.16 -3.20 -18.35
CA LYS A 268 -16.95 -2.59 -17.03
C LYS A 268 -15.79 -3.28 -16.33
N MET A 269 -15.19 -2.55 -15.39
CA MET A 269 -14.16 -3.05 -14.49
C MET A 269 -14.70 -3.00 -13.06
N GLU A 270 -14.58 -4.10 -12.33
CA GLU A 270 -15.14 -4.25 -10.98
C GLU A 270 -14.21 -5.08 -10.09
N ALA A 271 -14.29 -4.84 -8.79
CA ALA A 271 -13.55 -5.60 -7.79
C ALA A 271 -14.18 -6.99 -7.63
N LEU A 272 -13.35 -8.04 -7.72
CA LEU A 272 -13.75 -9.42 -7.45
C LEU A 272 -13.62 -9.77 -5.96
N ILE A 273 -12.45 -9.52 -5.39
CA ILE A 273 -12.11 -9.81 -4.00
C ILE A 273 -10.90 -8.98 -3.55
N LEU A 274 -10.82 -8.65 -2.27
CA LEU A 274 -9.62 -8.09 -1.65
C LEU A 274 -8.68 -9.19 -1.14
N THR A 275 -7.58 -8.78 -0.52
CA THR A 275 -6.61 -9.69 0.09
C THR A 275 -6.58 -9.60 1.63
N ASN A 276 -5.85 -10.53 2.25
CA ASN A 276 -5.56 -10.46 3.68
C ASN A 276 -4.77 -9.17 4.02
N PRO A 277 -4.97 -8.60 5.21
CA PRO A 277 -4.35 -7.34 5.60
C PRO A 277 -2.88 -7.54 5.95
N ILE A 278 -2.03 -6.56 5.64
CA ILE A 278 -0.68 -6.45 6.18
C ILE A 278 -0.44 -5.05 6.75
N PRO A 279 0.51 -4.88 7.68
CA PRO A 279 0.81 -3.56 8.24
C PRO A 279 1.16 -2.53 7.15
N TYR A 280 0.86 -1.27 7.39
CA TYR A 280 1.36 -0.18 6.55
C TYR A 280 2.89 -0.04 6.70
N ASP A 281 3.48 0.96 6.07
CA ASP A 281 4.94 1.12 6.04
C ASP A 281 5.58 1.29 7.43
N VAL A 282 6.86 0.90 7.51
CA VAL A 282 7.63 0.84 8.76
C VAL A 282 8.88 1.71 8.64
N GLY A 283 9.03 2.63 9.58
CA GLY A 283 10.27 3.38 9.79
C GLY A 283 11.31 2.54 10.52
N VAL A 284 12.51 2.51 9.95
CA VAL A 284 13.62 1.67 10.37
C VAL A 284 14.91 2.47 10.44
N PHE A 285 15.67 2.26 11.51
CA PHE A 285 16.96 2.89 11.75
C PHE A 285 18.11 1.97 11.35
N ARG A 286 19.24 2.55 10.99
CA ARG A 286 20.52 1.85 11.08
C ARG A 286 20.83 1.50 12.55
N LYS A 287 21.64 0.48 12.78
CA LYS A 287 21.74 -0.18 14.08
C LYS A 287 22.33 0.71 15.18
N SER A 288 23.32 1.55 14.88
CA SER A 288 24.07 2.30 15.90
C SER A 288 23.50 3.67 16.26
N VAL A 289 22.30 4.04 15.77
CA VAL A 289 21.61 5.25 16.26
C VAL A 289 21.25 5.05 17.73
N ASN A 290 21.50 6.07 18.57
CA ASN A 290 21.25 5.96 20.01
C ASN A 290 19.77 5.67 20.31
N GLN A 291 19.47 4.74 21.22
CA GLN A 291 18.09 4.34 21.51
C GLN A 291 17.21 5.49 22.04
N LEU A 292 17.77 6.41 22.83
CA LEU A 292 17.04 7.60 23.30
C LEU A 292 16.70 8.52 22.12
N GLU A 293 17.64 8.70 21.20
CA GLU A 293 17.43 9.46 19.97
C GLU A 293 16.39 8.82 19.05
N GLN A 294 16.46 7.50 18.82
CA GLN A 294 15.43 6.78 18.06
C GLN A 294 14.02 7.01 18.63
N ASN A 295 13.89 6.90 19.96
CA ASN A 295 12.61 7.13 20.64
C ASN A 295 12.12 8.58 20.50
N LEU A 296 13.02 9.56 20.56
CA LEU A 296 12.69 10.97 20.33
C LEU A 296 12.25 11.22 18.88
N ILE A 297 12.96 10.66 17.89
CA ILE A 297 12.58 10.75 16.46
C ILE A 297 11.18 10.16 16.25
N VAL A 298 10.90 8.98 16.80
CA VAL A 298 9.57 8.35 16.73
C VAL A 298 8.50 9.25 17.36
N GLN A 299 8.77 9.81 18.54
CA GLN A 299 7.81 10.69 19.23
C GLN A 299 7.59 12.00 18.46
N THR A 300 8.61 12.53 17.78
CA THR A 300 8.49 13.70 16.91
C THR A 300 7.51 13.44 15.77
N PHE A 301 7.62 12.30 15.05
CA PHE A 301 6.64 11.93 14.01
C PHE A 301 5.21 11.93 14.55
N ILE A 302 5.00 11.30 15.72
CA ILE A 302 3.69 11.22 16.38
C ILE A 302 3.15 12.64 16.71
N ASN A 303 4.00 13.50 17.27
CA ASN A 303 3.61 14.86 17.65
C ASN A 303 3.31 15.73 16.43
N LEU A 304 4.12 15.64 15.36
CA LEU A 304 3.87 16.37 14.13
C LEU A 304 2.53 15.99 13.50
N ALA A 305 2.19 14.70 13.42
CA ALA A 305 0.88 14.26 12.92
C ALA A 305 -0.27 14.77 13.80
N LYS A 306 -0.12 14.65 15.13
CA LYS A 306 -1.12 15.12 16.11
C LYS A 306 -1.38 16.63 15.98
N ASN A 307 -0.32 17.41 15.79
CA ASN A 307 -0.37 18.87 15.70
C ASN A 307 -0.59 19.39 14.28
N LYS A 308 -0.82 18.51 13.30
CA LYS A 308 -1.01 18.85 11.87
C LYS A 308 0.17 19.64 11.28
N GLN A 309 1.38 19.32 11.72
CA GLN A 309 2.65 19.91 11.28
C GLN A 309 3.44 18.98 10.35
N ASP A 310 2.98 17.74 10.15
CA ASP A 310 3.53 16.82 9.17
C ASP A 310 3.03 17.18 7.76
N THR A 311 3.89 17.84 6.99
CA THR A 311 3.62 18.22 5.60
C THR A 311 4.00 17.13 4.59
N TYR A 312 4.74 16.10 5.01
CA TYR A 312 5.30 15.09 4.11
C TYR A 312 4.50 13.80 4.13
N GLY A 313 4.24 13.25 5.32
CA GLY A 313 3.57 11.97 5.51
C GLY A 313 2.25 11.82 4.76
N PRO A 314 1.31 12.79 4.85
CA PRO A 314 0.02 12.69 4.18
C PRO A 314 0.10 12.52 2.65
N LEU A 315 1.16 13.04 2.00
CA LEU A 315 1.38 12.88 0.56
C LEU A 315 1.76 11.45 0.16
N LEU A 316 2.12 10.62 1.13
CA LEU A 316 2.43 9.19 0.98
C LEU A 316 1.34 8.30 1.62
N GLY A 317 0.25 8.90 2.07
CA GLY A 317 -0.80 8.21 2.82
C GLY A 317 -0.46 7.96 4.29
N TYR A 318 0.61 8.54 4.85
CA TYR A 318 0.90 8.47 6.29
C TYR A 318 0.11 9.56 7.01
N ASN A 319 -1.01 9.18 7.63
CA ASN A 319 -1.89 10.11 8.35
C ASN A 319 -1.78 10.00 9.87
N GLY A 320 -1.00 9.04 10.35
CA GLY A 320 -0.65 8.87 11.75
C GLY A 320 0.54 7.94 11.93
N TYR A 321 1.02 7.85 13.17
CA TYR A 321 2.21 7.08 13.52
C TYR A 321 2.04 6.43 14.89
N LYS A 322 2.68 5.27 15.06
CA LYS A 322 2.76 4.54 16.33
C LYS A 322 4.17 4.04 16.55
N LYS A 323 4.60 3.99 17.80
CA LYS A 323 5.83 3.28 18.17
C LYS A 323 5.64 1.78 17.96
N ILE A 324 6.67 1.11 17.47
CA ILE A 324 6.73 -0.35 17.45
C ILE A 324 7.38 -0.80 18.76
N ASP A 325 6.59 -1.41 19.64
CA ASP A 325 7.10 -1.99 20.89
C ASP A 325 7.60 -3.43 20.69
N ASN A 326 7.05 -4.14 19.70
CA ASN A 326 7.45 -5.48 19.36
C ASN A 326 7.27 -5.75 17.86
N PHE A 327 8.35 -6.11 17.18
CA PHE A 327 8.36 -6.40 15.75
C PHE A 327 8.34 -7.93 15.55
N HIS A 328 7.21 -8.45 15.08
CA HIS A 328 6.99 -9.87 14.82
C HIS A 328 6.67 -10.13 13.36
#